data_AF-A0A259IDX5-F1
#
_entry.id   AF-A0A259IDX5-F1
#
_cell.length_a   1.000
_cell.length_b   1.000
_cell.length_c   1.000
_cell.angle_alpha   90.00
_cell.angle_beta   90.00
_cell.angle_gamma   90.00
#
_symmetry.space_group_name_H-M   'P 1'
#
loop_
_entity.id
_entity.type
_entity.pdbx_description
1 polymer ?
#
loop_
_entity_poly.entity_id
_entity_poly.type
_entity_poly.pdbx_seq_one_letter_code
_entity_poly.pdbx_strand_id
1 'polypeptide(L)'
;MNKLFSTVALACSLTFLAGVVNAQSEQQVRSELQKKIGPNTKIKGVSQSPIPGIYEVLVGNDVFYTDANSKYLIQGEIIEIATGKNITEQKQADLNRIRWSELNPANALKAVRGN
;
A
#
# COMPACT_ATOMS: atom_id res chain seq x y z
N MET A 1 0.46 -46.09 28.34
CA MET A 1 0.10 -45.55 27.02
C MET A 1 -0.10 -44.02 27.05
N ASN A 2 0.75 -43.24 27.75
CA ASN A 2 0.52 -41.79 27.96
C ASN A 2 1.65 -40.87 27.45
N LYS A 3 2.68 -41.40 26.77
CA LYS A 3 3.80 -40.58 26.28
C LYS A 3 3.63 -40.08 24.84
N LEU A 4 2.62 -40.58 24.12
CA LEU A 4 2.31 -40.22 22.72
C LEU A 4 1.35 -39.02 22.60
N PHE A 5 0.57 -38.71 23.64
CA PHE A 5 -0.35 -37.57 23.63
C PHE A 5 0.32 -36.24 24.01
N SER A 6 1.46 -36.26 24.69
CA SER A 6 2.15 -35.04 25.13
C SER A 6 3.02 -34.40 24.05
N THR A 7 3.44 -35.16 23.04
CA THR A 7 4.31 -34.66 21.95
C THR A 7 3.53 -33.95 20.84
N VAL A 8 2.20 -34.13 20.78
CA VAL A 8 1.35 -33.46 19.78
C VAL A 8 1.02 -32.02 20.18
N ALA A 9 1.08 -31.68 21.47
CA ALA A 9 0.80 -30.33 21.97
C ALA A 9 1.96 -29.32 21.74
N LEU A 10 3.17 -29.80 21.43
CA LEU A 10 4.37 -28.96 21.24
C LEU A 10 4.69 -28.67 19.76
N ALA A 11 3.86 -29.14 18.83
CA ALA A 11 4.07 -28.94 17.39
C ALA A 11 3.22 -27.80 16.78
N CYS A 12 2.24 -27.26 17.52
CA CYS A 12 1.35 -26.20 17.03
C CYS A 12 1.83 -24.77 17.31
N SER A 13 2.92 -24.58 18.04
CA SER A 13 3.39 -23.25 18.47
C SER A 13 4.44 -22.60 17.55
N LEU A 14 4.84 -23.25 16.45
CA LEU A 14 5.96 -22.76 15.60
C LEU A 14 5.57 -22.10 14.27
N THR A 15 4.28 -22.04 13.92
CA THR A 15 3.84 -21.56 12.59
C THR A 15 3.15 -20.21 12.60
N PHE A 16 3.63 -19.23 13.40
CA PHE A 16 3.05 -17.88 13.41
C PHE A 16 4.08 -16.73 13.37
N LEU A 17 5.23 -16.93 12.72
CA LEU A 17 6.25 -15.87 12.57
C LEU A 17 6.46 -15.34 11.13
N ALA A 18 5.67 -15.76 10.14
CA ALA A 18 5.90 -15.38 8.73
C ALA A 18 5.26 -14.04 8.29
N GLY A 19 4.59 -13.30 9.19
CA GLY A 19 3.78 -12.13 8.81
C GLY A 19 4.42 -10.75 8.98
N VAL A 20 5.58 -10.62 9.65
CA VAL A 20 6.09 -9.31 10.09
C VAL A 20 7.11 -8.65 9.15
N VAL A 21 7.47 -9.30 8.03
CA VAL A 21 8.61 -8.85 7.20
C VAL A 21 8.28 -7.61 6.34
N ASN A 22 7.01 -7.35 6.00
CA ASN A 22 6.67 -6.24 5.09
C ASN A 22 6.46 -4.88 5.76
N ALA A 23 6.11 -4.83 7.05
CA ALA A 23 5.86 -3.55 7.73
C ALA A 23 7.16 -2.81 8.07
N GLN A 24 8.25 -3.56 8.32
CA GLN A 24 9.53 -2.98 8.70
C GLN A 24 10.23 -2.30 7.52
N SER A 25 10.08 -2.83 6.30
CA SER A 25 10.69 -2.26 5.10
C SER A 25 10.05 -0.93 4.70
N GLU A 26 8.73 -0.78 4.82
CA GLU A 26 8.04 0.47 4.48
C GLU A 26 8.53 1.65 5.33
N GLN A 27 8.61 1.46 6.64
CA GLN A 27 9.07 2.51 7.56
C GLN A 27 10.54 2.85 7.35
N GLN A 28 11.37 1.85 7.02
CA GLN A 28 12.77 2.04 6.70
C GLN A 28 12.95 2.80 5.37
N VAL A 29 12.23 2.40 4.31
CA VAL A 29 12.21 3.10 3.01
C VAL A 29 11.79 4.55 3.21
N ARG A 30 10.72 4.79 3.99
CA ARG A 30 10.25 6.15 4.31
C ARG A 30 11.34 7.00 4.98
N SER A 31 12.00 6.47 6.00
CA SER A 31 13.06 7.18 6.73
C SER A 31 14.26 7.49 5.83
N GLU A 32 14.71 6.51 5.06
CA GLU A 32 15.85 6.68 4.15
C GLU A 32 15.54 7.64 3.01
N LEU A 33 14.33 7.59 2.45
CA LEU A 33 13.91 8.50 1.40
C LEU A 33 13.80 9.94 1.91
N GLN A 34 13.29 10.14 3.12
CA GLN A 34 13.20 11.46 3.74
C GLN A 34 14.58 12.07 4.00
N LYS A 35 15.56 11.25 4.40
CA LYS A 35 16.97 11.68 4.54
C LYS A 35 17.60 12.06 3.20
N LYS A 36 17.31 11.31 2.13
CA LYS A 36 17.94 11.49 0.81
C LYS A 36 17.34 12.62 -0.02
N ILE A 37 16.02 12.76 -0.06
CA ILE A 37 15.33 13.80 -0.85
C ILE A 37 15.31 15.14 -0.08
N GLY A 38 15.39 15.09 1.25
CA GLY A 38 15.49 16.26 2.11
C GLY A 38 14.19 16.62 2.82
N PRO A 39 14.28 17.40 3.92
CA PRO A 39 13.19 17.65 4.85
C PRO A 39 12.03 18.47 4.28
N ASN A 40 12.23 19.13 3.13
CA ASN A 40 11.20 19.93 2.46
C ASN A 40 10.15 19.09 1.72
N THR A 41 10.39 17.79 1.54
CA THR A 41 9.48 16.91 0.81
C THR A 41 8.48 16.26 1.76
N LYS A 42 7.19 16.64 1.63
CA LYS A 42 6.10 16.04 2.42
C LYS A 42 5.69 14.68 1.87
N ILE A 43 6.33 13.63 2.38
CA ILE A 43 5.94 12.24 2.11
C ILE A 43 4.66 11.94 2.90
N LYS A 44 3.54 11.77 2.20
CA LYS A 44 2.25 11.40 2.79
C LYS A 44 2.23 9.94 3.23
N GLY A 45 2.82 9.06 2.44
CA GLY A 45 2.90 7.63 2.76
C GLY A 45 3.78 6.88 1.78
N VAL A 46 4.13 5.65 2.16
CA VAL A 46 4.80 4.67 1.30
C VAL A 46 3.88 3.46 1.23
N SER A 47 3.76 2.82 0.07
CA SER A 47 3.00 1.59 -0.09
C SER A 47 3.71 0.63 -1.03
N GLN A 48 3.40 -0.66 -0.94
CA GLN A 48 3.97 -1.64 -1.85
C GLN A 48 3.37 -1.48 -3.24
N SER A 49 4.23 -1.49 -4.26
CA SER A 49 3.80 -1.53 -5.65
C SER A 49 3.38 -2.96 -6.04
N PRO A 50 2.52 -3.15 -7.06
CA PRO A 50 2.32 -4.45 -7.70
C PRO A 50 3.61 -5.07 -8.24
N ILE A 51 4.66 -4.26 -8.47
CA ILE A 51 5.98 -4.72 -8.90
C ILE A 51 6.83 -5.12 -7.68
N PRO A 52 7.28 -6.39 -7.58
CA PRO A 52 8.12 -6.84 -6.48
C PRO A 52 9.41 -6.00 -6.35
N GLY A 53 9.71 -5.57 -5.13
CA GLY A 53 10.91 -4.79 -4.82
C GLY A 53 10.80 -3.29 -5.11
N ILE A 54 9.69 -2.84 -5.72
CA ILE A 54 9.38 -1.44 -5.92
C ILE A 54 8.31 -0.99 -4.91
N TYR A 55 8.52 0.20 -4.36
CA TYR A 55 7.64 0.87 -3.43
C TYR A 55 7.11 2.15 -4.06
N GLU A 56 5.82 2.38 -3.88
CA GLU A 56 5.13 3.61 -4.21
C GLU A 56 5.30 4.60 -3.06
N VAL A 57 5.71 5.82 -3.37
CA VAL A 57 5.90 6.90 -2.42
C VAL A 57 4.97 8.03 -2.82
N LEU A 58 4.01 8.36 -1.96
CA LEU A 58 3.10 9.46 -2.18
C LEU A 58 3.74 10.76 -1.67
N VAL A 59 4.05 11.67 -2.59
CA VAL A 59 4.61 12.99 -2.27
C VAL A 59 3.61 14.05 -2.74
N GLY A 60 3.00 14.75 -1.79
CA GLY A 60 1.92 15.67 -2.13
C GLY A 60 0.74 14.94 -2.79
N ASN A 61 0.50 15.16 -4.08
CA ASN A 61 -0.55 14.49 -4.86
C ASN A 61 0.00 13.59 -5.96
N ASP A 62 1.32 13.41 -6.02
CA ASP A 62 2.00 12.62 -7.05
C ASP A 62 2.56 11.33 -6.46
N VAL A 63 2.57 10.29 -7.28
CA VAL A 63 3.11 8.97 -6.93
C VAL A 63 4.50 8.84 -7.55
N PHE A 64 5.50 8.60 -6.70
CA PHE A 64 6.87 8.28 -7.10
C PHE A 64 7.15 6.81 -6.80
N TYR A 65 8.17 6.26 -7.45
CA TYR A 65 8.57 4.87 -7.24
C TYR A 65 10.02 4.78 -6.77
N THR A 66 10.30 3.86 -5.86
CA THR A 66 11.64 3.64 -5.32
C THR A 66 11.88 2.17 -5.03
N ASP A 67 13.14 1.75 -4.94
CA ASP A 67 13.49 0.39 -4.52
C ASP A 67 13.49 0.26 -2.99
N ALA A 68 13.53 -0.98 -2.49
CA ALA A 68 13.61 -1.26 -1.06
C ALA A 68 14.79 -0.60 -0.33
N ASN A 69 15.87 -0.24 -1.05
CA ASN A 69 17.06 0.40 -0.48
C ASN A 69 17.07 1.93 -0.67
N SER A 70 16.01 2.53 -1.22
CA SER A 70 15.94 3.96 -1.54
C SER A 70 17.15 4.46 -2.34
N LYS A 71 17.67 3.61 -3.24
CA LYS A 71 18.82 3.86 -4.12
C LYS A 71 18.39 4.50 -5.45
N TYR A 72 17.22 4.12 -5.97
CA TYR A 72 16.70 4.66 -7.21
C TYR A 72 15.37 5.37 -6.97
N LEU A 73 15.19 6.51 -7.65
CA LEU A 73 13.93 7.24 -7.69
C LEU A 73 13.45 7.23 -9.15
N ILE A 74 12.23 6.78 -9.34
CA ILE A 74 11.56 6.71 -10.64
C ILE A 74 10.37 7.65 -10.57
N GLN A 75 10.33 8.60 -11.51
CA GLN A 75 9.25 9.56 -11.67
C GLN A 75 8.54 9.27 -13.00
N GLY A 76 7.23 9.08 -12.94
CA GLY A 76 6.41 8.83 -14.11
C GLY A 76 5.31 7.82 -13.83
N GLU A 77 4.77 7.25 -14.90
CA GLU A 77 3.69 6.29 -14.84
C GLU A 77 4.22 4.88 -15.12
N ILE A 78 3.63 3.90 -14.44
CA ILE A 78 3.90 2.50 -14.71
C ILE A 78 2.67 1.92 -15.42
N ILE A 79 2.91 1.38 -16.61
CA ILE A 79 1.89 0.69 -17.39
C ILE A 79 2.22 -0.79 -17.40
N GLU A 80 1.27 -1.61 -16.93
CA GLU A 80 1.38 -3.05 -17.02
C GLU A 80 1.28 -3.48 -18.48
N ILE A 81 2.35 -4.01 -19.05
CA ILE A 81 2.41 -4.39 -20.47
C ILE A 81 1.41 -5.52 -20.79
N ALA A 82 1.18 -6.44 -19.85
CA ALA A 82 0.29 -7.57 -20.05
C ALA A 82 -1.18 -7.17 -20.24
N THR A 83 -1.64 -6.12 -19.53
CA THR A 83 -3.05 -5.69 -19.55
C THR A 83 -3.26 -4.34 -20.20
N GLY A 84 -2.18 -3.58 -20.47
CA GLY A 84 -2.21 -2.19 -20.91
C GLY A 84 -2.70 -1.21 -19.84
N LYS A 85 -2.82 -1.63 -18.58
CA LYS A 85 -3.36 -0.80 -17.50
C LYS A 85 -2.29 0.09 -16.89
N ASN A 86 -2.60 1.38 -16.74
CA ASN A 86 -1.78 2.30 -15.98
C ASN A 86 -2.04 2.12 -14.47
N ILE A 87 -1.08 1.51 -13.77
CA ILE A 87 -1.22 1.25 -12.33
C ILE A 87 -1.09 2.52 -11.49
N THR A 88 -0.37 3.53 -12.01
CA THR A 88 -0.23 4.83 -11.36
C THR A 88 -1.56 5.59 -11.38
N GLU A 89 -2.23 5.60 -12.53
CA GLU A 89 -3.55 6.22 -12.68
C GLU A 89 -4.59 5.53 -11.79
N GLN A 90 -4.60 4.21 -11.73
CA GLN A 90 -5.49 3.47 -10.83
C GLN A 90 -5.27 3.85 -9.38
N LYS A 91 -4.00 3.92 -8.95
CA LYS A 91 -3.66 4.35 -7.59
C LYS A 91 -4.13 5.78 -7.31
N GLN A 92 -3.94 6.68 -8.27
CA GLN A 92 -4.37 8.06 -8.16
C GLN A 92 -5.90 8.18 -8.08
N ALA A 93 -6.63 7.42 -8.90
CA ALA A 93 -8.08 7.35 -8.86
C ALA A 93 -8.58 6.80 -7.52
N ASP A 94 -7.91 5.80 -6.96
CA ASP A 94 -8.25 5.24 -5.64
C ASP A 94 -7.97 6.22 -4.50
N LEU A 95 -6.86 6.97 -4.57
CA LEU A 95 -6.54 8.02 -3.59
C LEU A 95 -7.50 9.20 -3.67
N ASN A 96 -8.00 9.54 -4.85
CA ASN A 96 -8.96 10.63 -5.06
C ASN A 96 -10.42 10.17 -4.90
N ARG A 97 -10.66 8.88 -4.63
CA ARG A 97 -12.02 8.36 -4.48
C ARG A 97 -12.66 8.93 -3.21
N ILE A 98 -13.64 9.79 -3.39
CA ILE A 98 -14.47 10.29 -2.29
C ILE A 98 -15.28 9.13 -1.72
N ARG A 99 -15.22 8.97 -0.38
CA ARG A 99 -16.00 7.94 0.30
C ARG A 99 -17.46 8.37 0.31
N TRP A 100 -18.36 7.52 -0.17
CA TRP A 100 -19.81 7.78 -0.19
C TRP A 100 -20.37 8.20 1.19
N SER A 101 -19.77 7.74 2.28
CA SER A 101 -20.12 8.13 3.65
C SER A 101 -19.77 9.58 4.01
N GLU A 102 -18.82 10.19 3.30
CA GLU A 102 -18.42 11.59 3.48
C GLU A 102 -19.32 12.55 2.68
N LEU A 103 -20.13 12.02 1.76
CA LEU A 103 -21.10 12.80 1.01
C LEU A 103 -22.34 13.04 1.89
N ASN A 104 -22.71 14.31 2.10
CA ASN A 104 -23.89 14.66 2.87
C ASN A 104 -25.17 14.29 2.11
N PRO A 105 -25.98 13.32 2.58
CA PRO A 105 -27.21 12.91 1.90
C PRO A 105 -28.29 14.00 1.92
N ALA A 106 -28.17 15.03 2.78
CA ALA A 106 -29.08 16.16 2.77
C ALA A 106 -29.02 16.98 1.46
N ASN A 107 -27.90 16.93 0.74
CA ASN A 107 -27.73 17.60 -0.56
C ASN A 107 -28.10 16.68 -1.75
N ALA A 108 -28.58 15.46 -1.50
CA ALA A 108 -28.86 14.49 -2.55
C ALA A 108 -30.23 14.73 -3.22
N LEU A 109 -30.26 14.76 -4.55
CA LEU A 109 -31.51 14.76 -5.31
C LEU A 109 -32.05 13.33 -5.38
N LYS A 110 -33.21 13.09 -4.78
CA LYS A 110 -33.92 11.80 -4.86
C LYS A 110 -34.94 11.84 -6.00
N ALA A 111 -34.72 11.04 -7.04
CA ALA A 111 -35.73 10.79 -8.07
C ALA A 111 -36.61 9.59 -7.68
N VAL A 112 -37.93 9.75 -7.72
CA VAL A 112 -38.91 8.66 -7.52
C VAL A 112 -39.81 8.58 -8.76
N ARG A 113 -40.00 7.35 -9.29
CA ARG A 113 -41.01 7.07 -10.31
C ARG A 113 -42.33 6.77 -9.60
N GLY A 114 -43.36 7.55 -9.90
CA GLY A 114 -44.75 7.20 -9.54
C GLY A 114 -45.23 6.02 -10.38
N ASN A 115 -46.14 5.20 -9.81
CA ASN A 115 -46.81 4.11 -10.52
C ASN A 115 -47.68 4.63 -11.67
#